data_AF-A0A380S694-F1
#
_entry.id   AF-A0A380S694-F1
#
_cell.length_a   1.000
_cell.length_b   1.000
_cell.length_c   1.000
_cell.angle_alpha   90.00
_cell.angle_beta   90.00
_cell.angle_gamma   90.00
#
_symmetry.space_group_name_H-M   'P 1'
#
loop_
_entity.id
_entity.type
_entity.pdbx_description
1 polymer ?
#
loop_
_entity_poly.entity_id
_entity_poly.type
_entity_poly.pdbx_seq_one_letter_code
_entity_poly.pdbx_strand_id
1 'polypeptide(L)'
;MNYIRFVNLLAALSLVFVACDDGNSATQADEPSPSLETEGVAKTCVELPACDAMVKSDVSTWHFVRKDAFGDDAEYTYKADGRDLIVTIKDAHGSIDTKTYSMYNMESEVGVEMAYSAAKATCRDGGGNDRTTKVCS
;
A
#
# COMPACT_ATOMS: atom_id res chain seq x y z
N MET A 1 30.34 30.33 -23.05
CA MET A 1 30.40 29.40 -24.20
C MET A 1 31.80 28.84 -24.31
N ASN A 2 31.97 27.54 -24.16
CA ASN A 2 33.11 26.80 -24.70
C ASN A 2 32.68 25.34 -24.92
N TYR A 3 32.81 24.91 -26.17
CA TYR A 3 32.48 23.59 -26.71
C TYR A 3 33.78 22.80 -26.89
N ILE A 4 33.90 21.60 -26.31
CA ILE A 4 34.86 20.55 -26.71
C ILE A 4 34.18 19.19 -26.41
N ARG A 5 33.50 18.56 -27.38
CA ARG A 5 33.92 17.44 -28.27
C ARG A 5 34.30 16.11 -27.58
N PHE A 6 33.29 15.23 -27.49
CA PHE A 6 33.16 13.89 -28.13
C PHE A 6 34.31 12.83 -28.09
N VAL A 7 33.90 11.62 -27.64
CA VAL A 7 34.08 10.27 -28.24
C VAL A 7 34.89 9.19 -27.47
N ASN A 8 34.26 7.99 -27.41
CA ASN A 8 34.69 6.62 -27.06
C ASN A 8 34.75 6.28 -25.55
N LEU A 9 34.18 5.16 -25.06
CA LEU A 9 34.28 3.79 -25.58
C LEU A 9 33.17 2.84 -25.00
N LEU A 10 32.73 1.89 -25.82
CA LEU A 10 32.08 0.58 -25.53
C LEU A 10 32.70 -0.15 -24.31
N ALA A 11 32.15 -1.18 -23.64
CA ALA A 11 31.05 -2.15 -23.71
C ALA A 11 30.95 -2.74 -22.27
N ALA A 12 29.89 -3.37 -21.77
CA ALA A 12 29.51 -4.73 -22.15
C ALA A 12 28.17 -5.13 -21.52
N LEU A 13 27.36 -5.75 -22.37
CA LEU A 13 26.20 -6.56 -22.04
C LEU A 13 26.69 -7.91 -21.48
N SER A 14 26.07 -8.43 -20.43
CA SER A 14 26.17 -9.86 -20.10
C SER A 14 24.84 -10.33 -19.52
N LEU A 15 24.08 -11.01 -20.39
CA LEU A 15 22.96 -11.87 -20.08
C LEU A 15 23.49 -13.19 -19.51
N VAL A 16 22.87 -13.74 -18.46
CA VAL A 16 22.95 -15.17 -18.15
C VAL A 16 21.53 -15.67 -17.88
N PHE A 17 21.03 -16.52 -18.77
CA PHE A 17 19.82 -17.32 -18.62
C PHE A 17 20.20 -18.75 -18.21
N VAL A 18 19.41 -19.28 -17.26
CA VAL A 18 18.95 -20.66 -16.98
C VAL A 18 19.82 -21.87 -17.38
N ALA A 19 20.03 -22.78 -16.43
CA ALA A 19 20.15 -24.21 -16.68
C ALA A 19 19.19 -24.99 -15.76
N CYS A 20 18.39 -25.89 -16.37
CA CYS A 20 17.54 -26.90 -15.72
C CYS A 20 18.29 -28.24 -15.61
N ASP A 21 17.98 -28.95 -14.52
CA ASP A 21 17.70 -30.39 -14.35
C ASP A 21 18.63 -31.47 -14.96
N ASP A 22 19.17 -32.34 -14.09
CA ASP A 22 19.03 -33.81 -14.17
C ASP A 22 19.82 -34.50 -13.02
N GLY A 23 19.17 -35.40 -12.27
CA GLY A 23 19.90 -36.37 -11.43
C GLY A 23 19.17 -37.02 -10.25
N ASN A 24 18.35 -38.03 -10.54
CA ASN A 24 18.45 -39.42 -10.01
C ASN A 24 17.16 -40.02 -9.40
N SER A 25 16.73 -41.12 -10.03
CA SER A 25 15.64 -42.03 -9.66
C SER A 25 15.87 -42.78 -8.34
N ALA A 26 14.81 -42.90 -7.54
CA ALA A 26 14.51 -44.11 -6.77
C ALA A 26 12.99 -44.25 -6.59
N THR A 27 12.44 -45.32 -7.16
CA THR A 27 11.04 -45.74 -7.12
C THR A 27 10.65 -46.27 -5.72
N GLN A 28 9.51 -45.83 -5.20
CA GLN A 28 8.61 -46.73 -4.45
C GLN A 28 7.19 -46.16 -4.38
N ALA A 29 6.23 -46.95 -4.88
CA ALA A 29 4.81 -46.72 -4.75
C ALA A 29 4.36 -47.23 -3.38
N ASP A 30 3.61 -46.42 -2.64
CA ASP A 30 2.77 -46.88 -1.53
C ASP A 30 1.47 -46.07 -1.53
N GLU A 31 0.38 -46.74 -1.17
CA GLU A 31 -1.02 -46.39 -1.39
C GLU A 31 -1.51 -45.11 -0.70
N PRO A 32 -2.67 -44.55 -1.11
CA PRO A 32 -3.17 -43.28 -0.61
C PRO A 32 -3.82 -43.47 0.77
N SER A 33 -3.15 -43.01 1.83
CA SER A 33 -3.85 -42.70 3.08
C SER A 33 -4.53 -41.34 2.94
N PRO A 34 -5.84 -41.20 3.23
CA PRO A 34 -6.48 -39.90 3.26
C PRO A 34 -6.05 -39.23 4.56
N SER A 35 -4.94 -38.50 4.54
CA SER A 35 -4.67 -37.51 5.57
C SER A 35 -5.72 -36.43 5.41
N LEU A 36 -6.66 -36.44 6.35
CA LEU A 36 -7.63 -35.40 6.61
C LEU A 36 -6.87 -34.11 6.92
N GLU A 37 -6.38 -33.43 5.87
CA GLU A 37 -5.84 -32.08 6.02
C GLU A 37 -7.03 -31.20 6.34
N THR A 38 -7.05 -30.77 7.60
CA THR A 38 -7.96 -29.76 8.09
C THR A 38 -7.81 -28.57 7.16
N GLU A 39 -8.85 -28.28 6.36
CA GLU A 39 -8.87 -27.13 5.46
C GLU A 39 -8.75 -25.86 6.30
N GLY A 40 -7.51 -25.46 6.54
CA GLY A 40 -7.18 -24.12 6.95
C GLY A 40 -7.69 -23.22 5.86
N VAL A 41 -8.74 -22.46 6.15
CA VAL A 41 -9.31 -21.44 5.28
C VAL A 41 -8.16 -20.69 4.61
N ALA A 42 -7.95 -20.96 3.31
CA ALA A 42 -6.89 -20.31 2.56
C ALA A 42 -7.18 -18.82 2.54
N LYS A 43 -6.41 -18.05 3.32
CA LYS A 43 -6.57 -16.60 3.43
C LYS A 43 -6.42 -16.01 2.03
N THR A 44 -7.52 -15.51 1.49
CA THR A 44 -7.53 -15.02 0.12
C THR A 44 -7.13 -13.55 0.15
N CYS A 45 -6.08 -13.19 -0.58
CA CYS A 45 -5.61 -11.81 -0.65
C CYS A 45 -5.91 -11.22 -2.01
N VAL A 46 -6.48 -10.01 -2.03
CA VAL A 46 -6.79 -9.24 -3.24
C VAL A 46 -6.04 -7.92 -3.19
N GLU A 47 -5.53 -7.48 -4.33
CA GLU A 47 -4.99 -6.14 -4.49
C GLU A 47 -6.12 -5.18 -4.85
N LEU A 48 -6.33 -4.18 -4.01
CA LEU A 48 -7.34 -3.14 -4.23
C LEU A 48 -6.65 -1.77 -4.33
N PRO A 49 -7.23 -0.80 -5.07
CA PRO A 49 -6.78 0.58 -5.01
C PRO A 49 -6.76 1.08 -3.56
N ALA A 50 -5.73 1.83 -3.15
CA ALA A 50 -5.48 2.13 -1.75
C ALA A 50 -6.65 2.84 -1.05
N CYS A 51 -7.34 3.76 -1.73
CA CYS A 51 -8.50 4.46 -1.16
C CYS A 51 -9.73 3.55 -1.03
N ASP A 52 -9.82 2.51 -1.87
CA ASP A 52 -10.93 1.55 -1.85
C ASP A 52 -10.68 0.44 -0.81
N ALA A 53 -9.41 0.17 -0.49
CA ALA A 53 -8.99 -0.69 0.61
C ALA A 53 -9.25 -0.07 2.00
N MET A 54 -9.58 1.23 2.08
CA MET A 54 -9.86 1.91 3.36
C MET A 54 -11.10 1.36 4.04
N VAL A 55 -10.94 0.87 5.28
CA VAL A 55 -12.02 0.31 6.09
C VAL A 55 -12.54 1.33 7.09
N LYS A 56 -13.84 1.64 7.03
CA LYS A 56 -14.49 2.61 7.94
C LYS A 56 -14.31 2.25 9.41
N SER A 57 -14.33 0.97 9.77
CA SER A 57 -14.18 0.53 11.17
C SER A 57 -12.75 0.64 11.70
N ASP A 58 -11.73 0.84 10.85
CA ASP A 58 -10.35 1.08 11.28
C ASP A 58 -10.10 2.58 11.52
N VAL A 59 -10.95 3.17 12.36
CA VAL A 59 -10.91 4.60 12.71
C VAL A 59 -9.62 4.96 13.47
N SER A 60 -8.92 3.95 14.01
CA SER A 60 -7.64 4.12 14.69
C SER A 60 -6.58 4.73 13.79
N THR A 61 -6.52 4.34 12.51
CA THR A 61 -5.49 4.87 11.60
C THR A 61 -5.88 4.66 10.13
N TRP A 62 -6.46 5.66 9.47
CA TRP A 62 -6.47 5.66 8.01
C TRP A 62 -5.20 6.31 7.49
N HIS A 63 -4.37 5.52 6.82
CA HIS A 63 -3.13 5.99 6.23
C HIS A 63 -3.14 5.76 4.72
N PHE A 64 -2.81 6.80 3.96
CA PHE A 64 -2.70 6.73 2.51
C PHE A 64 -1.70 7.75 2.00
N VAL A 65 -1.23 7.55 0.77
CA VAL A 65 -0.34 8.49 0.09
C VAL A 65 -1.03 9.01 -1.14
N ARG A 66 -0.91 10.32 -1.38
CA ARG A 66 -1.41 10.98 -2.58
C ARG A 66 -0.36 11.91 -3.16
N LYS A 67 -0.56 12.35 -4.40
CA LYS A 67 0.23 13.42 -4.98
C LYS A 67 -0.16 14.77 -4.37
N ASP A 68 0.85 15.56 -4.05
CA ASP A 68 0.70 16.95 -3.67
C ASP A 68 0.55 17.85 -4.93
N ALA A 69 0.56 19.18 -4.73
CA ALA A 69 0.40 20.14 -5.82
C ALA A 69 1.59 20.17 -6.80
N PHE A 70 2.74 19.61 -6.42
CA PHE A 70 3.96 19.55 -7.22
C PHE A 70 4.16 18.17 -7.87
N GLY A 71 3.31 17.20 -7.56
CA GLY A 71 3.37 15.82 -8.08
C GLY A 71 4.23 14.89 -7.22
N ASP A 72 4.70 15.37 -6.07
CA ASP A 72 5.46 14.60 -5.10
C ASP A 72 4.52 13.83 -4.16
N ASP A 73 5.06 12.78 -3.55
CA ASP A 73 4.30 11.93 -2.64
C ASP A 73 4.16 12.57 -1.27
N ALA A 74 2.93 12.73 -0.80
CA ALA A 74 2.63 13.17 0.56
C ALA A 74 1.83 12.09 1.30
N GLU A 75 2.31 11.71 2.48
CA GLU A 75 1.67 10.74 3.36
C GLU A 75 0.63 11.45 4.23
N TYR A 76 -0.58 10.90 4.27
CA TYR A 76 -1.69 11.39 5.08
C TYR A 76 -2.06 10.32 6.10
N THR A 77 -2.22 10.74 7.34
CA THR A 77 -2.66 9.88 8.45
C THR A 77 -3.82 10.55 9.18
N TYR A 78 -4.96 9.90 9.19
CA TYR A 78 -6.16 10.31 9.92
C TYR A 78 -6.33 9.37 11.11
N LYS A 79 -6.42 9.94 12.30
CA LYS A 79 -6.52 9.19 13.56
C LYS A 79 -7.61 9.80 14.44
N ALA A 80 -8.49 8.95 14.98
CA ALA A 80 -9.36 9.36 16.06
C ALA A 80 -8.62 9.38 17.40
N ASP A 81 -8.81 10.46 18.17
CA ASP A 81 -8.39 10.57 19.57
C ASP A 81 -9.54 11.16 20.40
N GLY A 82 -10.29 10.29 21.09
CA GLY A 82 -11.54 10.67 21.74
C GLY A 82 -12.53 11.30 20.75
N ARG A 83 -12.90 12.56 20.99
CA ARG A 83 -13.81 13.33 20.13
C ARG A 83 -13.14 13.94 18.91
N ASP A 84 -11.81 13.99 18.89
CA ASP A 84 -11.05 14.73 17.90
C ASP A 84 -10.60 13.83 16.75
N LEU A 85 -10.59 14.40 15.55
CA LEU A 85 -9.91 13.83 14.40
C LEU A 85 -8.56 14.52 14.24
N ILE A 86 -7.47 13.78 14.39
CA ILE A 86 -6.11 14.24 14.16
C ILE A 86 -5.71 13.86 12.73
N VAL A 87 -5.30 14.84 11.94
CA VAL A 87 -4.79 14.66 10.58
C VAL A 87 -3.34 15.08 10.55
N THR A 88 -2.46 14.14 10.24
CA THR A 88 -1.03 14.37 10.05
C THR A 88 -0.69 14.23 8.58
N ILE A 89 0.03 15.22 8.05
CA ILE A 89 0.52 15.24 6.67
C ILE A 89 2.03 15.27 6.74
N LYS A 90 2.68 14.31 6.08
CA LYS A 90 4.12 14.31 5.90
C LYS A 90 4.43 14.48 4.42
N ASP A 91 5.12 15.55 4.07
CA ASP A 91 5.51 15.80 2.68
C ASP A 91 6.69 14.92 2.24
N ALA A 92 7.02 14.97 0.95
CA ALA A 92 8.14 14.23 0.38
C ALA A 92 9.51 14.65 0.93
N HIS A 93 9.61 15.85 1.51
CA HIS A 93 10.82 16.37 2.13
C HIS A 93 10.94 15.98 3.62
N GLY A 94 9.93 15.29 4.16
CA GLY A 94 9.87 14.85 5.54
C GLY A 94 9.38 15.91 6.52
N SER A 95 8.88 17.06 6.05
CA SER A 95 8.18 18.01 6.90
C SER A 95 6.85 17.41 7.35
N ILE A 96 6.50 17.63 8.62
CA ILE A 96 5.29 17.08 9.23
C ILE A 96 4.41 18.23 9.69
N ASP A 97 3.18 18.29 9.18
CA ASP A 97 2.12 19.17 9.65
C ASP A 97 1.03 18.34 10.33
N THR A 98 0.47 18.82 11.44
CA THR A 98 -0.58 18.12 12.18
C THR A 98 -1.68 19.07 12.58
N LYS A 99 -2.92 18.67 12.28
CA LYS A 99 -4.14 19.44 12.56
C LYS A 99 -5.14 18.59 13.31
N THR A 100 -5.83 19.23 14.24
CA THR A 100 -6.86 18.58 15.06
C THR A 100 -8.22 19.19 14.75
N TYR A 101 -9.20 18.33 14.49
CA TYR A 101 -10.55 18.70 14.10
C TYR A 101 -11.59 18.11 15.06
N SER A 102 -12.08 18.92 16.00
CA SER A 102 -13.11 18.50 16.97
C SER A 102 -14.54 18.47 16.42
N MET A 103 -14.76 19.02 15.21
CA MET A 103 -16.10 19.10 14.59
C MET A 103 -16.66 17.75 14.17
N TYR A 104 -15.80 16.76 13.93
CA TYR A 104 -16.26 15.45 13.49
C TYR A 104 -16.85 14.64 14.65
N ASN A 105 -16.46 14.86 15.92
CA ASN A 105 -16.89 14.03 17.04
C ASN A 105 -16.71 12.52 16.77
N MET A 106 -15.47 12.05 16.82
CA MET A 106 -15.09 10.68 16.47
C MET A 106 -15.66 9.59 17.39
N GLU A 107 -16.28 9.97 18.52
CA GLU A 107 -17.02 9.06 19.40
C GLU A 107 -18.44 8.74 18.88
N SER A 108 -18.91 9.47 17.85
CA SER A 108 -20.22 9.28 17.24
C SER A 108 -20.13 8.61 15.87
N GLU A 109 -21.09 7.73 15.55
CA GLU A 109 -21.13 7.05 14.26
C GLU A 109 -21.20 8.03 13.07
N VAL A 110 -22.01 9.08 13.22
CA VAL A 110 -22.12 10.16 12.23
C VAL A 110 -20.78 10.86 12.04
N GLY A 111 -20.05 11.07 13.14
CA GLY A 111 -18.72 11.64 13.10
C GLY A 111 -17.70 10.82 12.34
N VAL A 112 -17.67 9.53 12.64
CA VAL A 112 -16.83 8.55 11.93
C VAL A 112 -17.20 8.50 10.45
N GLU A 113 -18.49 8.50 10.10
CA GLU A 113 -18.94 8.51 8.70
C GLU A 113 -18.47 9.76 7.93
N MET A 114 -18.63 10.94 8.53
CA MET A 114 -18.18 12.19 7.94
C MET A 114 -16.66 12.22 7.76
N ALA A 115 -15.91 11.81 8.79
CA ALA A 115 -14.46 11.76 8.74
C ALA A 115 -13.96 10.74 7.71
N TYR A 116 -14.59 9.56 7.65
CA TYR A 116 -14.28 8.52 6.66
C TYR A 116 -14.52 9.02 5.23
N SER A 117 -15.66 9.65 5.00
CA SER A 117 -16.00 10.24 3.70
C SER A 117 -14.99 11.30 3.27
N ALA A 118 -14.60 12.18 4.20
CA ALA A 118 -13.59 13.21 3.95
C ALA A 118 -12.20 12.62 3.65
N ALA A 119 -11.77 11.61 4.41
CA ALA A 119 -10.51 10.91 4.19
C ALA A 119 -10.49 10.19 2.83
N LYS A 120 -11.58 9.48 2.50
CA LYS A 120 -11.73 8.77 1.23
C LYS A 120 -11.74 9.72 0.02
N ALA A 121 -12.45 10.85 0.13
CA ALA A 121 -12.42 11.89 -0.89
C ALA A 121 -11.01 12.47 -1.06
N THR A 122 -10.35 12.81 0.06
CA THR A 122 -8.97 13.33 0.05
C THR A 122 -8.00 12.35 -0.60
N CYS A 123 -8.14 11.05 -0.33
CA CYS A 123 -7.32 10.02 -0.95
C CYS A 123 -7.54 9.96 -2.47
N ARG A 124 -8.81 9.92 -2.92
CA ARG A 124 -9.15 9.78 -4.34
C ARG A 124 -8.75 11.01 -5.17
N ASP A 125 -9.06 12.21 -4.68
CA ASP A 125 -8.82 13.47 -5.41
C ASP A 125 -7.33 13.78 -5.63
N GLY A 126 -6.45 13.08 -4.93
CA GLY A 126 -5.00 13.22 -5.07
C GLY A 126 -4.30 12.08 -5.81
N GLY A 127 -5.04 11.20 -6.48
CA GLY A 127 -4.45 10.03 -7.13
C GLY A 127 -3.96 8.96 -6.16
N GLY A 128 -4.50 8.88 -4.93
CA GLY A 128 -4.12 7.84 -3.98
C GLY A 128 -4.42 6.41 -4.48
N ASN A 129 -5.37 6.28 -5.42
CA ASN A 129 -5.70 5.03 -6.10
C ASN A 129 -4.68 4.60 -7.17
N ASP A 130 -3.68 5.43 -7.50
CA ASP A 130 -2.55 5.01 -8.34
C ASP A 130 -1.68 3.96 -7.62
N ARG A 131 -1.94 3.75 -6.33
CA ARG A 131 -1.32 2.72 -5.49
C ARG A 131 -2.31 1.62 -5.17
N THR A 132 -1.79 0.40 -5.06
CA THR A 132 -2.55 -0.76 -4.61
C THR A 132 -2.17 -1.13 -3.18
N THR A 133 -3.13 -1.69 -2.46
CA THR A 133 -2.97 -2.25 -1.13
C THR A 133 -3.46 -3.69 -1.16
N LYS A 134 -2.64 -4.60 -0.62
CA LYS A 134 -3.01 -6.00 -0.49
C LYS A 134 -3.90 -6.19 0.73
N VAL A 135 -5.15 -6.53 0.50
CA VAL A 135 -6.15 -6.81 1.54
C VAL A 135 -6.34 -8.32 1.61
N CYS A 136 -6.17 -8.90 2.79
CA CYS A 136 -6.32 -10.33 3.02
C CYS A 136 -7.47 -10.57 4.00
N SER A 137 -8.50 -11.29 3.55
CA SER A 137 -9.64 -11.75 4.35
C SER A 137 -9.44 -13.19 4.80
#